data_AF-A0A182HVY4-F1
#
_entry.id   AF-A0A182HVY4-F1
#
_cell.length_a   1.000
_cell.length_b   1.000
_cell.length_c   1.000
_cell.angle_alpha   90.00
_cell.angle_beta   90.00
_cell.angle_gamma   90.00
#
_symmetry.space_group_name_H-M   'P 1'
#
loop_
_entity.id
_entity.type
_entity.pdbx_description
1 polymer ?
#
loop_
_entity_poly.entity_id
_entity_poly.type
_entity_poly.pdbx_seq_one_letter_code
_entity_poly.pdbx_strand_id
1 'polypeptide(L)'
;MRQSVNSVLMLLLLLLIAGRDVRSRMYIQSSTEGITELLSLVEKDIPAEDDSAACTISLSRDLTVMQPLLLQPGTDEFVWPQLNSTVVTLANGQSVELFCSHGFRKGSPAGRSKSATITCDGDGRFGYRSEAHNMSHFLCQRPVYHVAERTGAHCYDNGTIVRVGFSVDEARFAALYEVCFDERNLRTHYTKHRLTPHNDHHQRAVKRPSFLQGEFYGDLKMATLYSFAAQHATLARILSSPARADALLSSKKGLFFARGHLAAKSDFVFGAHQRASFWFMNVAPQWQRFNGFSWQRIETGVKAYVAANDLRLTVYTGTYGVLKLLDGNGDGQEIFLDYDANREPAGKVPAPALFYKVLLDEANDAGLALVGVNNPHATPEEIAADYVVCKDVSDAVRWLRWDRNSIEDGYVYACDVNEFNAVTGHLVLERPVSNLLV
;
A
#
# COMPACT_ATOMS: atom_id res chain seq x y z
N MET A 1 -53.60 -45.90 16.69
CA MET A 1 -52.63 -46.16 15.58
C MET A 1 -51.75 -44.93 15.38
N ARG A 2 -50.59 -45.11 14.72
CA ARG A 2 -49.51 -44.11 14.44
C ARG A 2 -50.08 -42.74 13.99
N GLN A 3 -49.73 -41.58 14.58
CA GLN A 3 -48.45 -40.85 14.72
C GLN A 3 -48.00 -40.00 13.50
N SER A 4 -48.29 -38.69 13.60
CA SER A 4 -47.53 -37.49 13.18
C SER A 4 -46.52 -37.52 12.01
N VAL A 5 -46.91 -36.92 10.88
CA VAL A 5 -46.44 -35.63 10.32
C VAL A 5 -44.97 -35.17 10.59
N ASN A 6 -44.31 -34.75 9.48
CA ASN A 6 -43.10 -33.92 9.33
C ASN A 6 -41.76 -34.36 9.95
N SER A 7 -40.75 -34.63 9.08
CA SER A 7 -39.65 -33.67 8.81
C SER A 7 -38.63 -34.19 7.77
N VAL A 8 -37.73 -33.29 7.33
CA VAL A 8 -36.48 -33.51 6.57
C VAL A 8 -36.61 -33.76 5.05
N LEU A 9 -36.14 -32.75 4.30
CA LEU A 9 -35.85 -32.74 2.87
C LEU A 9 -34.37 -33.12 2.62
N MET A 10 -34.00 -33.39 1.36
CA MET A 10 -32.63 -33.59 0.85
C MET A 10 -31.87 -34.85 1.34
N LEU A 11 -31.95 -35.93 0.55
CA LEU A 11 -30.75 -36.56 -0.03
C LEU A 11 -31.13 -37.54 -1.17
N LEU A 12 -31.21 -37.07 -2.43
CA LEU A 12 -31.17 -37.90 -3.66
C LEU A 12 -31.31 -37.04 -4.93
N LEU A 13 -30.19 -36.70 -5.57
CA LEU A 13 -30.08 -36.70 -7.03
C LEU A 13 -28.59 -36.73 -7.43
N LEU A 14 -28.12 -37.89 -7.89
CA LEU A 14 -26.74 -38.12 -8.31
C LEU A 14 -26.75 -39.16 -9.45
N LEU A 15 -25.76 -39.03 -10.34
CA LEU A 15 -25.37 -39.95 -11.43
C LEU A 15 -26.08 -39.81 -12.81
N LEU A 16 -25.22 -39.61 -13.83
CA LEU A 16 -25.38 -39.86 -15.28
C LEU A 16 -26.35 -38.91 -16.01
N ILE A 17 -26.11 -38.46 -17.25
CA ILE A 17 -25.26 -38.94 -18.37
C ILE A 17 -24.36 -37.74 -18.79
N ALA A 18 -23.01 -37.76 -18.78
CA ALA A 18 -22.00 -38.57 -19.48
C ALA A 18 -21.67 -38.14 -20.93
N GLY A 19 -20.53 -37.44 -21.09
CA GLY A 19 -19.69 -37.37 -22.31
C GLY A 19 -19.58 -36.00 -22.99
N ARG A 20 -18.49 -35.59 -23.66
CA ARG A 20 -17.15 -36.17 -24.00
C ARG A 20 -16.18 -35.00 -24.35
N ASP A 21 -14.87 -35.08 -24.65
CA ASP A 21 -13.66 -35.88 -24.27
C ASP A 21 -12.43 -35.16 -24.94
N VAL A 22 -11.13 -35.33 -24.65
CA VAL A 22 -10.28 -35.72 -23.50
C VAL A 22 -8.82 -35.34 -23.88
N ARG A 23 -8.07 -34.57 -23.06
CA ARG A 23 -6.57 -34.54 -22.94
C ARG A 23 -6.08 -33.35 -22.07
N SER A 24 -5.03 -33.46 -21.26
CA SER A 24 -4.35 -34.64 -20.71
C SER A 24 -3.56 -34.26 -19.44
N ARG A 25 -3.46 -35.17 -18.46
CA ARG A 25 -2.47 -35.07 -17.37
C ARG A 25 -1.62 -36.34 -17.36
N MET A 26 -0.31 -36.19 -17.53
CA MET A 26 0.65 -37.27 -17.27
C MET A 26 1.04 -37.25 -15.79
N TYR A 27 0.89 -38.38 -15.12
CA TYR A 27 1.68 -38.68 -13.93
C TYR A 27 3.04 -39.22 -14.37
N ILE A 28 4.12 -38.70 -13.79
CA ILE A 28 5.44 -39.33 -13.85
C ILE A 28 5.75 -39.82 -12.44
N GLN A 29 6.02 -41.12 -12.34
CA GLN A 29 6.48 -41.79 -11.14
C GLN A 29 8.01 -41.86 -11.24
N SER A 30 8.73 -41.30 -10.27
CA SER A 30 10.19 -41.29 -10.23
C SER A 30 10.69 -41.75 -8.86
N SER A 31 11.77 -42.52 -8.85
CA SER A 31 12.34 -43.16 -7.66
C SER A 31 13.02 -42.16 -6.72
N THR A 32 12.92 -42.42 -5.42
CA THR A 32 13.47 -41.60 -4.33
C THR A 32 14.83 -42.08 -3.85
N GLU A 33 15.73 -42.44 -4.78
CA GLU A 33 17.10 -42.85 -4.52
C GLU A 33 18.02 -42.04 -5.44
N GLY A 34 18.97 -41.30 -4.86
CA GLY A 34 19.90 -40.40 -5.59
C GLY A 34 19.84 -38.91 -5.25
N ILE A 35 18.84 -38.44 -4.48
CA ILE A 35 18.77 -37.03 -4.03
C ILE A 35 19.61 -36.81 -2.74
N THR A 36 19.81 -37.86 -1.95
CA THR A 36 20.45 -37.82 -0.62
C THR A 36 21.96 -37.52 -0.65
N GLU A 37 22.66 -37.78 -1.76
CA GLU A 37 24.10 -37.55 -1.89
C GLU A 37 24.49 -36.18 -2.46
N LEU A 38 23.53 -35.41 -3.00
CA LEU A 38 23.78 -34.05 -3.51
C LEU A 38 23.55 -32.95 -2.45
N LEU A 39 23.02 -33.30 -1.28
CA LEU A 39 22.76 -32.37 -0.17
C LEU A 39 23.88 -32.33 0.88
N SER A 40 24.89 -33.21 0.80
CA SER A 40 25.94 -33.40 1.81
C SER A 40 27.25 -32.64 1.55
N LEU A 41 27.32 -31.77 0.53
CA LEU A 41 28.56 -31.11 0.09
C LEU A 41 28.52 -29.58 0.09
N VAL A 42 27.53 -28.95 0.74
CA VAL A 42 27.53 -27.50 1.02
C VAL A 42 27.12 -27.19 2.47
N GLU A 43 27.53 -28.03 3.43
CA GLU A 43 27.74 -27.54 4.80
C GLU A 43 29.02 -26.69 4.79
N LYS A 44 28.86 -25.42 4.45
CA LYS A 44 29.91 -24.41 4.59
C LYS A 44 29.83 -23.88 6.01
N ASP A 45 30.84 -24.17 6.83
CA ASP A 45 30.91 -23.71 8.23
C ASP A 45 30.67 -22.20 8.35
N ILE A 46 29.46 -21.84 8.77
CA ILE A 46 29.16 -20.53 9.36
C ILE A 46 29.36 -20.73 10.86
N PRO A 47 30.23 -19.95 11.53
CA PRO A 47 30.34 -20.01 12.97
C PRO A 47 28.97 -19.75 13.60
N ALA A 48 28.52 -20.65 14.47
CA ALA A 48 27.34 -20.40 15.28
C ALA A 48 27.67 -19.26 16.26
N GLU A 49 27.25 -18.04 15.92
CA GLU A 49 27.11 -16.98 16.91
C GLU A 49 26.12 -17.44 18.01
N ASP A 50 26.32 -16.93 19.23
CA ASP A 50 25.62 -17.41 20.42
C ASP A 50 24.16 -16.89 20.48
N ASP A 51 23.30 -17.54 19.69
CA ASP A 51 21.85 -17.28 19.60
C ASP A 51 21.11 -17.57 20.93
N SER A 52 21.81 -18.02 21.98
CA SER A 52 21.27 -18.17 23.34
C SER A 52 21.19 -16.87 24.15
N ALA A 53 21.74 -15.76 23.63
CA ALA A 53 21.81 -14.46 24.28
C ALA A 53 21.02 -13.34 23.57
N ALA A 54 20.13 -13.67 22.62
CA ALA A 54 19.39 -12.70 21.82
C ALA A 54 17.86 -12.81 22.02
N CYS A 55 17.18 -11.66 22.07
CA CYS A 55 15.72 -11.61 22.26
C CYS A 55 15.01 -11.25 20.96
N THR A 56 14.02 -12.05 20.58
CA THR A 56 13.34 -11.94 19.28
C THR A 56 11.88 -11.51 19.40
N ILE A 57 11.42 -10.70 18.43
CA ILE A 57 10.01 -10.28 18.28
C ILE A 57 9.57 -10.63 16.87
N SER A 58 8.68 -11.61 16.74
CA SER A 58 8.15 -12.03 15.44
C SER A 58 6.98 -11.16 14.99
N LEU A 59 7.04 -10.65 13.76
CA LEU A 59 5.94 -9.93 13.13
C LEU A 59 4.66 -10.78 13.01
N SER A 60 4.76 -12.11 12.99
CA SER A 60 3.62 -13.02 12.80
C SER A 60 3.10 -13.65 14.08
N ARG A 61 3.96 -13.91 15.08
CA ARG A 61 3.56 -14.55 16.35
C ARG A 61 3.24 -13.55 17.46
N ASP A 62 4.08 -12.54 17.64
CA ASP A 62 4.05 -11.68 18.84
C ASP A 62 3.25 -10.39 18.60
N LEU A 63 3.33 -9.83 17.39
CA LEU A 63 2.70 -8.55 17.06
C LEU A 63 1.26 -8.73 16.54
N THR A 64 0.28 -8.70 17.43
CA THR A 64 -1.16 -8.75 17.04
C THR A 64 -1.68 -7.41 16.49
N VAL A 65 -2.98 -7.31 16.17
CA VAL A 65 -3.62 -6.00 15.84
C VAL A 65 -3.61 -5.01 17.01
N MET A 66 -3.27 -5.46 18.23
CA MET A 66 -3.07 -4.65 19.43
C MET A 66 -1.58 -4.50 19.79
N GLN A 67 -0.68 -4.70 18.82
CA GLN A 67 0.76 -4.43 18.97
C GLN A 67 1.02 -2.97 19.39
N PRO A 68 2.02 -2.71 20.25
CA PRO A 68 2.60 -1.38 20.40
C PRO A 68 3.45 -1.01 19.16
N LEU A 69 3.89 0.23 19.09
CA LEU A 69 5.05 0.58 18.26
C LEU A 69 6.32 0.06 18.92
N LEU A 70 7.34 -0.23 18.12
CA LEU A 70 8.71 -0.52 18.57
C LEU A 70 9.58 0.68 18.21
N LEU A 71 10.04 1.43 19.21
CA LEU A 71 10.82 2.66 19.05
C LEU A 71 12.20 2.52 19.70
N GLN A 72 13.22 3.18 19.16
CA GLN A 72 14.49 3.33 19.86
C GLN A 72 14.26 4.26 21.07
N PRO A 73 14.64 3.86 22.31
CA PRO A 73 14.19 4.57 23.52
C PRO A 73 14.49 6.06 23.54
N GLY A 74 13.45 6.87 23.77
CA GLY A 74 13.57 8.33 23.82
C GLY A 74 13.65 9.04 22.46
N THR A 75 13.57 8.32 21.35
CA THR A 75 13.58 8.87 19.97
C THR A 75 12.22 8.72 19.29
N ASP A 76 12.06 9.26 18.09
CA ASP A 76 10.97 8.99 17.17
C ASP A 76 11.31 7.92 16.10
N GLU A 77 12.51 7.33 16.15
CA GLU A 77 12.93 6.26 15.24
C GLU A 77 12.34 4.90 15.61
N PHE A 78 11.90 4.14 14.60
CA PHE A 78 11.41 2.77 14.76
C PHE A 78 12.56 1.76 14.86
N VAL A 79 12.36 0.69 15.64
CA VAL A 79 13.21 -0.50 15.58
C VAL A 79 12.67 -1.44 14.48
N TRP A 80 13.49 -1.67 13.45
CA TRP A 80 13.14 -2.50 12.29
C TRP A 80 13.50 -3.98 12.49
N PRO A 81 12.88 -4.92 11.74
CA PRO A 81 13.35 -6.30 11.71
C PRO A 81 14.75 -6.41 11.11
N GLN A 82 15.41 -7.56 11.27
CA GLN A 82 16.63 -7.85 10.50
C GLN A 82 16.35 -7.75 8.98
N LEU A 83 17.39 -7.48 8.18
CA LEU A 83 17.28 -7.48 6.71
C LEU A 83 16.81 -8.86 6.22
N ASN A 84 15.89 -8.86 5.24
CA ASN A 84 15.27 -10.08 4.69
C ASN A 84 14.62 -11.01 5.74
N SER A 85 14.16 -10.46 6.87
CA SER A 85 13.56 -11.22 7.98
C SER A 85 12.20 -10.66 8.41
N THR A 86 11.42 -11.51 9.08
CA THR A 86 10.14 -11.15 9.75
C THR A 86 10.28 -11.11 11.28
N VAL A 87 11.50 -10.88 11.75
CA VAL A 87 11.89 -10.88 13.17
C VAL A 87 12.74 -9.64 13.48
N VAL A 88 12.38 -8.92 14.53
CA VAL A 88 13.26 -7.97 15.21
C VAL A 88 14.10 -8.74 16.22
N THR A 89 15.41 -8.53 16.23
CA THR A 89 16.35 -9.17 17.15
C THR A 89 17.06 -8.10 17.94
N LEU A 90 17.07 -8.23 19.27
CA LEU A 90 17.81 -7.37 20.18
C LEU A 90 18.93 -8.18 20.85
N ALA A 91 20.12 -7.60 20.96
CA ALA A 91 21.22 -8.18 21.72
C ALA A 91 20.96 -8.10 23.24
N ASN A 92 21.59 -8.96 24.04
CA ASN A 92 21.53 -8.88 25.50
C ASN A 92 21.84 -7.46 26.01
N GLY A 93 21.01 -6.94 26.93
CA GLY A 93 21.12 -5.58 27.46
C GLY A 93 20.60 -4.46 26.54
N GLN A 94 20.24 -4.75 25.28
CA GLN A 94 19.65 -3.75 24.38
C GLN A 94 18.18 -3.49 24.75
N SER A 95 17.77 -2.22 24.75
CA SER A 95 16.40 -1.78 25.06
C SER A 95 15.58 -1.39 23.83
N VAL A 96 14.26 -1.55 23.94
CA VAL A 96 13.25 -1.01 23.01
C VAL A 96 12.14 -0.31 23.79
N GLU A 97 11.68 0.84 23.29
CA GLU A 97 10.51 1.54 23.83
C GLU A 97 9.23 1.03 23.14
N LEU A 98 8.31 0.51 23.95
CA LEU A 98 6.99 0.08 23.51
C LEU A 98 5.97 1.21 23.71
N PHE A 99 5.31 1.64 22.62
CA PHE A 99 4.32 2.73 22.69
C PHE A 99 2.88 2.31 22.34
N CYS A 100 1.93 2.74 23.17
CA CYS A 100 0.49 2.63 23.00
C CYS A 100 -0.19 3.99 23.22
N SER A 101 -0.65 4.65 22.15
CA SER A 101 -1.38 5.94 22.19
C SER A 101 -2.49 6.07 23.25
N HIS A 102 -3.20 4.99 23.55
CA HIS A 102 -4.31 4.89 24.51
C HIS A 102 -3.95 4.13 25.80
N GLY A 103 -2.66 3.86 26.01
CA GLY A 103 -2.15 3.02 27.08
C GLY A 103 -2.21 1.52 26.79
N PHE A 104 -1.45 0.75 27.58
CA PHE A 104 -1.52 -0.72 27.57
C PHE A 104 -2.85 -1.24 28.13
N ARG A 105 -3.19 -2.49 27.77
CA ARG A 105 -4.40 -3.19 28.24
C ARG A 105 -4.22 -3.63 29.69
N LYS A 106 -5.29 -3.60 30.50
CA LYS A 106 -5.34 -4.26 31.82
C LYS A 106 -4.85 -5.71 31.71
N GLY A 107 -3.75 -6.03 32.40
CA GLY A 107 -3.08 -7.33 32.35
C GLY A 107 -1.70 -7.31 31.65
N SER A 108 -1.39 -6.27 30.88
CA SER A 108 -0.03 -5.98 30.42
C SER A 108 0.85 -5.54 31.61
N PRO A 109 2.15 -5.91 31.67
CA PRO A 109 3.05 -5.48 32.75
C PRO A 109 3.16 -3.95 32.88
N ALA A 110 3.08 -3.24 31.76
CA ALA A 110 3.09 -1.78 31.70
C ALA A 110 1.78 -1.11 32.18
N GLY A 111 0.76 -1.90 32.56
CA GLY A 111 -0.45 -1.43 33.22
C GLY A 111 -1.32 -0.51 32.35
N ARG A 112 -1.30 0.79 32.64
CA ARG A 112 -2.01 1.86 31.90
C ARG A 112 -1.08 2.92 31.30
N SER A 113 0.24 2.79 31.44
CA SER A 113 1.20 3.73 30.85
C SER A 113 1.04 3.80 29.33
N LYS A 114 1.36 4.95 28.70
CA LYS A 114 1.44 5.05 27.24
C LYS A 114 2.74 4.46 26.68
N SER A 115 3.84 4.56 27.43
CA SER A 115 5.16 4.06 27.05
C SER A 115 5.69 3.07 28.11
N ALA A 116 6.51 2.12 27.66
CA ALA A 116 7.29 1.22 28.50
C ALA A 116 8.58 0.81 27.77
N THR A 117 9.74 1.22 28.29
CA THR A 117 11.03 0.67 27.86
C THR A 117 11.23 -0.70 28.48
N ILE A 118 11.55 -1.69 27.63
CA ILE A 118 11.91 -3.06 28.02
C ILE A 118 13.33 -3.36 27.53
N THR A 119 14.01 -4.31 28.17
CA THR A 119 15.39 -4.70 27.83
C THR A 119 15.45 -6.19 27.50
N CYS A 120 16.35 -6.61 26.62
CA CYS A 120 16.62 -8.03 26.42
C CYS A 120 17.43 -8.60 27.59
N ASP A 121 16.91 -9.64 28.26
CA ASP A 121 17.57 -10.30 29.41
C ASP A 121 18.47 -11.49 28.99
N GLY A 122 18.65 -11.69 27.68
CA GLY A 122 19.46 -12.75 27.07
C GLY A 122 18.69 -14.03 26.78
N ASP A 123 17.91 -14.55 27.74
CA ASP A 123 17.19 -15.84 27.66
C ASP A 123 15.96 -15.86 26.72
N GLY A 124 15.92 -14.96 25.73
CA GLY A 124 14.78 -14.71 24.85
C GLY A 124 13.63 -13.93 25.50
N ARG A 125 13.73 -13.55 26.78
CA ARG A 125 12.72 -12.76 27.51
C ARG A 125 13.11 -11.29 27.60
N PHE A 126 12.10 -10.47 27.91
CA PHE A 126 12.24 -9.03 28.02
C PHE A 126 12.00 -8.56 29.45
N GLY A 127 13.01 -7.96 30.06
CA GLY A 127 12.97 -7.41 31.41
C GLY A 127 12.17 -6.12 31.50
N TYR A 128 11.31 -6.05 32.51
CA TYR A 128 10.56 -4.85 32.87
C TYR A 128 10.30 -4.84 34.38
N ARG A 129 10.73 -3.78 35.09
CA ARG A 129 10.53 -3.61 36.54
C ARG A 129 10.97 -4.82 37.39
N SER A 130 12.10 -5.43 37.02
CA SER A 130 12.66 -6.63 37.68
C SER A 130 11.87 -7.93 37.48
N GLU A 131 10.91 -7.98 36.53
CA GLU A 131 10.28 -9.21 36.04
C GLU A 131 10.60 -9.43 34.56
N ALA A 132 10.85 -10.69 34.17
CA ALA A 132 11.11 -11.07 32.78
C ALA A 132 9.81 -11.56 32.09
N HIS A 133 9.47 -11.01 30.93
CA HIS A 133 8.20 -11.27 30.24
C HIS A 133 8.38 -11.67 28.76
N ASN A 134 7.33 -12.25 28.17
CA ASN A 134 7.25 -12.47 26.73
C ASN A 134 6.73 -11.18 26.06
N MET A 135 7.22 -10.84 24.86
CA MET A 135 6.75 -9.65 24.12
C MET A 135 5.23 -9.64 23.90
N SER A 136 4.62 -10.81 23.67
CA SER A 136 3.18 -11.00 23.51
C SER A 136 2.32 -10.60 24.72
N HIS A 137 2.92 -10.34 25.89
CA HIS A 137 2.22 -9.81 27.07
C HIS A 137 1.97 -8.29 26.97
N PHE A 138 2.79 -7.54 26.22
CA PHE A 138 2.74 -6.08 26.11
C PHE A 138 1.72 -5.61 25.06
N LEU A 139 0.43 -5.83 25.32
CA LEU A 139 -0.65 -5.47 24.40
C LEU A 139 -1.25 -4.09 24.70
N CYS A 140 -1.50 -3.29 23.67
CA CYS A 140 -2.25 -2.04 23.78
C CYS A 140 -3.74 -2.27 24.10
N GLN A 141 -4.39 -1.28 24.73
CA GLN A 141 -5.85 -1.34 24.96
C GLN A 141 -6.67 -1.24 23.65
N ARG A 142 -6.11 -0.59 22.63
CA ARG A 142 -6.65 -0.38 21.27
C ARG A 142 -5.47 -0.43 20.27
N PRO A 143 -5.70 -0.64 18.96
CA PRO A 143 -4.64 -0.48 17.96
C PRO A 143 -4.06 0.94 18.06
N VAL A 144 -2.74 1.11 17.89
CA VAL A 144 -2.11 2.44 18.01
C VAL A 144 -2.76 3.42 17.03
N TYR A 145 -3.17 4.57 17.56
CA TYR A 145 -3.85 5.61 16.80
C TYR A 145 -2.84 6.47 16.05
N HIS A 146 -2.98 6.50 14.73
CA HIS A 146 -2.18 7.32 13.83
C HIS A 146 -2.83 8.68 13.60
N VAL A 147 -2.01 9.71 13.42
CA VAL A 147 -2.42 11.11 13.24
C VAL A 147 -1.91 11.60 11.88
N ALA A 148 -2.65 12.55 11.29
CA ALA A 148 -2.23 13.30 10.12
C ALA A 148 -2.19 14.79 10.49
N GLU A 149 -1.02 15.42 10.37
CA GLU A 149 -0.74 16.77 10.88
C GLU A 149 -0.29 17.69 9.76
N ARG A 150 -0.92 18.87 9.63
CA ARG A 150 -0.44 19.92 8.71
C ARG A 150 0.89 20.46 9.25
N THR A 151 1.92 20.46 8.43
CA THR A 151 3.27 20.92 8.83
C THR A 151 3.46 22.44 8.79
N GLY A 152 2.56 23.15 8.08
CA GLY A 152 2.74 24.56 7.73
C GLY A 152 3.65 24.79 6.52
N ALA A 153 4.31 23.75 5.99
CA ALA A 153 5.04 23.81 4.73
C ALA A 153 4.10 23.58 3.54
N HIS A 154 4.46 24.18 2.40
CA HIS A 154 3.75 24.05 1.13
C HIS A 154 4.55 23.22 0.12
N CYS A 155 3.86 22.69 -0.89
CA CYS A 155 4.41 21.94 -2.00
C CYS A 155 3.91 22.49 -3.35
N TYR A 156 3.95 21.67 -4.39
CA TYR A 156 3.43 21.99 -5.72
C TYR A 156 1.99 22.54 -5.68
N ASP A 157 1.68 23.50 -6.57
CA ASP A 157 0.40 24.22 -6.67
C ASP A 157 -0.11 24.78 -5.31
N ASN A 158 0.83 25.19 -4.45
CA ASN A 158 0.59 25.68 -3.09
C ASN A 158 -0.12 24.67 -2.16
N GLY A 159 -0.13 23.38 -2.50
CA GLY A 159 -0.70 22.32 -1.66
C GLY A 159 -0.05 22.25 -0.27
N THR A 160 -0.80 21.78 0.72
CA THR A 160 -0.33 21.61 2.10
C THR A 160 0.52 20.34 2.22
N ILE A 161 1.70 20.41 2.84
CA ILE A 161 2.41 19.21 3.30
C ILE A 161 1.79 18.74 4.62
N VAL A 162 1.17 17.56 4.57
CA VAL A 162 0.62 16.84 5.73
C VAL A 162 1.51 15.64 6.04
N ARG A 163 2.04 15.55 7.28
CA ARG A 163 2.79 14.38 7.74
C ARG A 163 1.85 13.37 8.41
N VAL A 164 2.04 12.08 8.14
CA VAL A 164 1.27 10.99 8.73
C VAL A 164 2.18 10.08 9.54
N GLY A 165 1.76 9.74 10.76
CA GLY A 165 2.60 9.02 11.72
C GLY A 165 1.90 8.86 13.08
N PHE A 166 2.69 8.88 14.16
CA PHE A 166 2.20 8.74 15.53
C PHE A 166 2.80 9.82 16.44
N SER A 167 1.95 10.65 17.07
CA SER A 167 2.36 11.41 18.25
C SER A 167 2.62 10.41 19.38
N VAL A 168 3.88 10.37 19.85
CA VAL A 168 4.34 9.52 20.95
C VAL A 168 4.15 10.27 22.27
N ASP A 169 4.55 11.54 22.28
CA ASP A 169 4.33 12.51 23.35
C ASP A 169 4.18 13.93 22.75
N GLU A 170 4.42 14.96 23.56
CA GLU A 170 4.27 16.37 23.18
C GLU A 170 5.39 16.88 22.26
N ALA A 171 6.53 16.17 22.20
CA ALA A 171 7.69 16.55 21.39
C ALA A 171 7.99 15.56 20.25
N ARG A 172 7.75 14.26 20.46
CA ARG A 172 8.09 13.20 19.50
C ARG A 172 6.92 12.81 18.60
N PHE A 173 7.14 12.88 17.28
CA PHE A 173 6.21 12.42 16.24
C PHE A 173 6.91 11.41 15.32
N ALA A 174 6.63 10.13 15.50
CA ALA A 174 7.18 9.05 14.68
C ALA A 174 6.49 9.04 13.30
N ALA A 175 7.10 9.74 12.33
CA ALA A 175 6.58 9.92 10.98
C ALA A 175 6.74 8.66 10.10
N LEU A 176 5.78 8.42 9.21
CA LEU A 176 5.80 7.30 8.26
C LEU A 176 5.85 7.76 6.80
N TYR A 177 5.08 8.79 6.46
CA TYR A 177 5.02 9.36 5.12
C TYR A 177 4.47 10.79 5.13
N GLU A 178 4.80 11.55 4.09
CA GLU A 178 4.26 12.89 3.82
C GLU A 178 3.25 12.84 2.67
N VAL A 179 2.38 13.85 2.62
CA VAL A 179 1.31 14.00 1.63
C VAL A 179 1.30 15.44 1.14
N CYS A 180 1.42 15.66 -0.17
CA CYS A 180 1.20 16.96 -0.80
C CYS A 180 -0.26 17.05 -1.24
N PHE A 181 -1.07 17.74 -0.42
CA PHE A 181 -2.53 17.74 -0.52
C PHE A 181 -3.10 19.11 -0.91
N ASP A 182 -3.87 19.12 -2.00
CA ASP A 182 -4.62 20.28 -2.48
C ASP A 182 -5.96 20.33 -1.73
N GLU A 183 -6.03 21.16 -0.69
CA GLU A 183 -7.23 21.35 0.14
C GLU A 183 -8.37 22.12 -0.59
N ARG A 184 -8.12 22.68 -1.79
CA ARG A 184 -9.13 23.40 -2.58
C ARG A 184 -9.94 22.44 -3.46
N ASN A 185 -9.25 21.62 -4.25
CA ASN A 185 -9.82 20.66 -5.19
C ASN A 185 -9.92 19.23 -4.62
N LEU A 186 -9.33 18.99 -3.44
CA LEU A 186 -9.38 17.76 -2.66
C LEU A 186 -8.72 16.57 -3.38
N ARG A 187 -7.49 16.80 -3.85
CA ARG A 187 -6.62 15.83 -4.54
C ARG A 187 -5.23 15.76 -3.91
N THR A 188 -4.50 14.68 -4.19
CA THR A 188 -3.13 14.47 -3.71
C THR A 188 -2.19 14.44 -4.90
N HIS A 189 -1.28 15.42 -4.99
CA HIS A 189 -0.27 15.47 -6.06
C HIS A 189 0.73 14.32 -5.90
N TYR A 190 1.18 14.08 -4.67
CA TYR A 190 2.00 12.94 -4.29
C TYR A 190 1.94 12.63 -2.79
N THR A 191 2.41 11.43 -2.46
CA THR A 191 2.87 11.05 -1.13
C THR A 191 4.34 10.67 -1.21
N LYS A 192 5.11 11.04 -0.18
CA LYS A 192 6.55 10.77 -0.08
C LYS A 192 6.83 9.82 1.07
N HIS A 193 7.54 8.72 0.81
CA HIS A 193 7.95 7.75 1.83
C HIS A 193 9.29 7.11 1.46
N ARG A 194 9.88 6.34 2.40
CA ARG A 194 11.07 5.51 2.14
C ARG A 194 10.68 4.05 1.89
N LEU A 195 11.31 3.41 0.91
CA LEU A 195 11.33 1.95 0.79
C LEU A 195 12.74 1.43 1.12
N THR A 196 12.77 0.30 1.82
CA THR A 196 13.96 -0.42 2.29
C THR A 196 13.74 -1.93 2.15
N PRO A 197 14.74 -2.79 2.37
CA PRO A 197 14.58 -4.24 2.20
C PRO A 197 13.59 -4.88 3.18
N HIS A 198 13.39 -4.25 4.35
CA HIS A 198 12.39 -4.68 5.34
C HIS A 198 10.95 -4.66 4.78
N ASN A 199 10.67 -3.83 3.77
CA ASN A 199 9.31 -3.57 3.30
C ASN A 199 8.70 -4.73 2.50
N ASP A 200 9.49 -5.60 1.85
CA ASP A 200 8.92 -6.84 1.27
C ASP A 200 8.58 -7.86 2.36
N HIS A 201 9.34 -7.89 3.45
CA HIS A 201 9.14 -8.77 4.60
C HIS A 201 8.09 -8.21 5.61
N HIS A 202 7.17 -7.37 5.13
CA HIS A 202 6.12 -6.75 5.93
C HIS A 202 5.15 -7.77 6.57
N GLN A 203 4.54 -7.37 7.68
CA GLN A 203 3.57 -8.18 8.40
C GLN A 203 2.37 -8.54 7.50
N ARG A 204 2.15 -9.84 7.28
CA ARG A 204 1.06 -10.33 6.42
C ARG A 204 -0.27 -10.41 7.20
N ALA A 205 -1.39 -10.60 6.50
CA ALA A 205 -2.76 -10.72 7.03
C ALA A 205 -3.34 -9.57 7.90
N VAL A 206 -2.63 -8.45 8.10
CA VAL A 206 -3.09 -7.31 8.92
C VAL A 206 -4.44 -6.75 8.44
N LYS A 207 -5.44 -6.77 9.34
CA LYS A 207 -6.82 -6.33 9.08
C LYS A 207 -6.91 -4.86 8.66
N ARG A 208 -7.39 -4.63 7.43
CA ARG A 208 -7.69 -3.30 6.87
C ARG A 208 -8.73 -2.57 7.75
N PRO A 209 -8.50 -1.33 8.19
CA PRO A 209 -9.51 -0.50 8.85
C PRO A 209 -10.43 0.19 7.81
N SER A 210 -11.42 0.94 8.31
CA SER A 210 -12.06 2.00 7.53
C SER A 210 -11.08 3.16 7.29
N PHE A 211 -11.25 3.89 6.19
CA PHE A 211 -10.46 5.09 5.93
C PHE A 211 -10.90 6.27 6.81
N LEU A 212 -9.95 7.07 7.27
CA LEU A 212 -10.17 8.33 7.97
C LEU A 212 -10.12 9.50 6.99
N GLN A 213 -11.06 10.44 7.10
CA GLN A 213 -11.02 11.71 6.35
C GLN A 213 -10.41 12.85 7.17
N GLY A 214 -10.55 12.84 8.50
CA GLY A 214 -10.18 13.97 9.35
C GLY A 214 -10.93 15.24 8.97
N GLU A 215 -10.32 16.38 9.22
CA GLU A 215 -10.89 17.71 8.92
C GLU A 215 -10.62 18.17 7.47
N PHE A 216 -9.81 17.41 6.72
CA PHE A 216 -9.26 17.76 5.41
C PHE A 216 -10.28 17.83 4.24
N TYR A 217 -11.57 17.56 4.51
CA TYR A 217 -12.63 17.47 3.50
C TYR A 217 -13.90 18.25 3.85
N GLY A 218 -13.91 18.97 4.98
CA GLY A 218 -15.13 19.63 5.49
C GLY A 218 -16.30 18.65 5.62
N ASP A 219 -17.50 19.09 5.22
CA ASP A 219 -18.75 18.30 5.28
C ASP A 219 -18.84 17.15 4.26
N LEU A 220 -17.87 17.00 3.34
CA LEU A 220 -17.93 15.95 2.32
C LEU A 220 -17.76 14.56 2.92
N LYS A 221 -18.72 13.68 2.62
CA LYS A 221 -18.76 12.30 3.11
C LYS A 221 -17.97 11.40 2.18
N MET A 222 -16.64 11.45 2.28
CA MET A 222 -15.71 10.79 1.34
C MET A 222 -16.01 9.30 1.13
N ALA A 223 -16.43 8.58 2.17
CA ALA A 223 -16.83 7.17 2.06
C ALA A 223 -18.05 6.92 1.16
N THR A 224 -18.96 7.90 1.03
CA THR A 224 -20.16 7.82 0.17
C THR A 224 -19.81 8.05 -1.30
N LEU A 225 -18.89 8.97 -1.59
CA LEU A 225 -18.43 9.27 -2.97
C LEU A 225 -17.82 8.05 -3.66
N TYR A 226 -17.16 7.17 -2.89
CA TYR A 226 -16.62 5.89 -3.38
C TYR A 226 -17.64 4.74 -3.45
N SER A 227 -18.94 5.02 -3.34
CA SER A 227 -19.99 4.02 -3.61
C SER A 227 -20.38 4.00 -5.09
N PHE A 228 -20.65 2.81 -5.64
CA PHE A 228 -21.01 2.65 -7.06
C PHE A 228 -22.22 3.51 -7.46
N ALA A 229 -23.22 3.64 -6.58
CA ALA A 229 -24.40 4.46 -6.82
C ALA A 229 -24.09 5.97 -6.87
N ALA A 230 -23.19 6.47 -6.00
CA ALA A 230 -22.76 7.86 -6.06
C ALA A 230 -21.94 8.13 -7.33
N GLN A 231 -21.01 7.25 -7.68
CA GLN A 231 -20.21 7.36 -8.91
C GLN A 231 -21.10 7.39 -10.16
N HIS A 232 -22.08 6.49 -10.25
CA HIS A 232 -23.04 6.46 -11.35
C HIS A 232 -23.86 7.75 -11.44
N ALA A 233 -24.44 8.22 -10.33
CA ALA A 233 -25.21 9.46 -10.30
C ALA A 233 -24.36 10.72 -10.61
N THR A 234 -23.07 10.71 -10.28
CA THR A 234 -22.14 11.80 -10.60
C THR A 234 -21.69 11.75 -12.06
N LEU A 235 -21.29 10.59 -12.61
CA LEU A 235 -20.93 10.45 -14.03
C LEU A 235 -22.13 10.72 -14.94
N ALA A 236 -23.33 10.29 -14.58
CA ALA A 236 -24.55 10.59 -15.32
C ALA A 236 -24.86 12.11 -15.38
N ARG A 237 -24.43 12.88 -14.37
CA ARG A 237 -24.55 14.34 -14.32
C ARG A 237 -23.47 15.03 -15.18
N ILE A 238 -22.21 14.60 -15.04
CA ILE A 238 -21.08 15.16 -15.80
C ILE A 238 -21.27 14.91 -17.31
N LEU A 239 -21.62 13.67 -17.69
CA LEU A 239 -21.76 13.25 -19.09
C LEU A 239 -23.17 13.52 -19.65
N SER A 240 -24.02 14.24 -18.90
CA SER A 240 -25.42 14.55 -19.23
C SER A 240 -26.28 13.35 -19.69
N SER A 241 -25.91 12.12 -19.32
CA SER A 241 -26.47 10.89 -19.87
C SER A 241 -26.29 9.70 -18.92
N PRO A 242 -27.39 9.21 -18.29
CA PRO A 242 -27.36 7.97 -17.51
C PRO A 242 -26.92 6.75 -18.33
N ALA A 243 -27.39 6.65 -19.59
CA ALA A 243 -27.03 5.56 -20.49
C ALA A 243 -25.52 5.53 -20.82
N ARG A 244 -24.87 6.70 -20.85
CA ARG A 244 -23.41 6.78 -21.00
C ARG A 244 -22.68 6.31 -19.73
N ALA A 245 -23.20 6.64 -18.55
CA ALA A 245 -22.69 6.11 -17.28
C ALA A 245 -22.87 4.58 -17.16
N ASP A 246 -24.00 4.04 -17.62
CA ASP A 246 -24.27 2.59 -17.69
C ASP A 246 -23.31 1.84 -18.64
N ALA A 247 -22.88 2.48 -19.73
CA ALA A 247 -21.92 1.91 -20.67
C ALA A 247 -20.48 1.86 -20.12
N LEU A 248 -20.13 2.78 -19.23
CA LEU A 248 -18.79 2.93 -18.65
C LEU A 248 -18.65 2.15 -17.32
N LEU A 249 -19.66 2.19 -16.45
CA LEU A 249 -19.59 1.63 -15.09
C LEU A 249 -20.17 0.21 -15.02
N SER A 250 -19.43 -0.70 -14.41
CA SER A 250 -19.91 -2.06 -14.13
C SER A 250 -19.22 -2.69 -12.92
N SER A 251 -19.96 -2.79 -11.82
CA SER A 251 -19.53 -3.45 -10.58
C SER A 251 -19.10 -4.91 -10.81
N LYS A 252 -19.76 -5.62 -11.74
CA LYS A 252 -19.44 -7.01 -12.13
C LYS A 252 -18.10 -7.14 -12.88
N LYS A 253 -17.69 -6.11 -13.63
CA LYS A 253 -16.42 -6.11 -14.41
C LYS A 253 -15.25 -5.42 -13.67
N GLY A 254 -15.47 -4.89 -12.46
CA GLY A 254 -14.46 -4.04 -11.80
C GLY A 254 -14.31 -2.65 -12.44
N LEU A 255 -15.30 -2.20 -13.21
CA LEU A 255 -15.32 -0.87 -13.83
C LEU A 255 -16.03 0.10 -12.88
N PHE A 256 -15.29 0.60 -11.91
CA PHE A 256 -15.66 1.68 -10.99
C PHE A 256 -14.40 2.22 -10.30
N PHE A 257 -14.48 3.40 -9.69
CA PHE A 257 -13.34 3.97 -8.95
C PHE A 257 -13.20 3.35 -7.56
N ALA A 258 -12.08 2.69 -7.34
CA ALA A 258 -11.58 2.28 -6.04
C ALA A 258 -10.75 3.39 -5.38
N ARG A 259 -10.51 3.21 -4.08
CA ARG A 259 -9.58 4.02 -3.28
C ARG A 259 -8.16 3.50 -3.50
N GLY A 260 -7.58 3.84 -4.65
CA GLY A 260 -6.21 3.46 -5.03
C GLY A 260 -5.22 4.16 -4.11
N HIS A 261 -4.36 3.41 -3.42
CA HIS A 261 -3.37 3.99 -2.50
C HIS A 261 -2.21 4.64 -3.25
N LEU A 262 -1.60 5.64 -2.62
CA LEU A 262 -0.36 6.26 -3.08
C LEU A 262 0.84 5.68 -2.30
N ALA A 263 0.90 5.88 -0.97
CA ALA A 263 1.74 5.05 -0.11
C ALA A 263 0.99 3.76 0.22
N ALA A 264 1.36 2.63 -0.41
CA ALA A 264 0.54 1.43 -0.38
C ALA A 264 0.52 0.79 1.01
N LYS A 265 -0.58 0.10 1.37
CA LYS A 265 -0.63 -0.71 2.62
C LYS A 265 0.56 -1.68 2.71
N SER A 266 1.01 -2.23 1.59
CA SER A 266 2.11 -3.18 1.53
C SER A 266 3.51 -2.54 1.58
N ASP A 267 3.60 -1.20 1.51
CA ASP A 267 4.84 -0.45 1.63
C ASP A 267 5.25 -0.20 3.10
N PHE A 268 4.50 -0.71 4.08
CA PHE A 268 4.77 -0.51 5.51
C PHE A 268 4.99 -1.83 6.25
N VAL A 269 6.09 -1.95 7.01
CA VAL A 269 6.51 -3.19 7.68
C VAL A 269 5.51 -3.65 8.75
N PHE A 270 5.31 -2.83 9.79
CA PHE A 270 4.53 -3.19 10.97
C PHE A 270 3.03 -2.99 10.78
N GLY A 271 2.21 -3.84 11.41
CA GLY A 271 0.75 -3.79 11.29
C GLY A 271 0.11 -2.50 11.80
N ALA A 272 0.76 -1.78 12.72
CA ALA A 272 0.36 -0.41 13.08
C ALA A 272 0.57 0.56 11.89
N HIS A 273 1.71 0.48 11.21
CA HIS A 273 2.09 1.38 10.11
C HIS A 273 1.21 1.10 8.88
N GLN A 274 0.92 -0.17 8.59
CA GLN A 274 -0.04 -0.59 7.55
C GLN A 274 -1.48 -0.15 7.78
N ARG A 275 -1.82 0.32 8.99
CA ARG A 275 -3.13 0.90 9.29
C ARG A 275 -3.11 2.42 9.11
N ALA A 276 -1.96 3.05 9.38
CA ALA A 276 -1.74 4.47 9.12
C ALA A 276 -1.86 4.86 7.64
N SER A 277 -1.71 3.93 6.67
CA SER A 277 -1.96 4.22 5.25
C SER A 277 -3.43 4.54 4.92
N PHE A 278 -4.38 4.30 5.83
CA PHE A 278 -5.82 4.41 5.57
C PHE A 278 -6.37 5.82 5.86
N TRP A 279 -5.76 6.84 5.26
CA TRP A 279 -6.35 8.18 5.15
C TRP A 279 -6.87 8.43 3.74
N PHE A 280 -7.96 9.20 3.59
CA PHE A 280 -8.45 9.59 2.27
C PHE A 280 -7.47 10.49 1.50
N MET A 281 -6.58 11.23 2.18
CA MET A 281 -5.50 11.98 1.52
C MET A 281 -4.39 11.08 0.94
N ASN A 282 -4.36 9.80 1.31
CA ASN A 282 -3.42 8.81 0.76
C ASN A 282 -4.05 7.97 -0.37
N VAL A 283 -5.22 8.36 -0.88
CA VAL A 283 -5.86 7.69 -2.02
C VAL A 283 -6.40 8.66 -3.06
N ALA A 284 -6.48 8.20 -4.29
CA ALA A 284 -7.16 8.89 -5.38
C ALA A 284 -8.13 7.95 -6.11
N PRO A 285 -9.06 8.47 -6.94
CA PRO A 285 -10.01 7.65 -7.68
C PRO A 285 -9.32 6.85 -8.78
N GLN A 286 -8.99 5.59 -8.48
CA GLN A 286 -8.31 4.67 -9.40
C GLN A 286 -9.29 3.62 -9.90
N TRP A 287 -9.36 3.34 -11.21
CA TRP A 287 -10.22 2.26 -11.70
C TRP A 287 -9.87 0.92 -11.03
N GLN A 288 -10.87 0.18 -10.55
CA GLN A 288 -10.64 -1.01 -9.71
C GLN A 288 -9.88 -2.13 -10.46
N ARG A 289 -9.96 -2.22 -11.80
CA ARG A 289 -9.06 -3.09 -12.57
C ARG A 289 -7.61 -2.64 -12.50
N PHE A 290 -7.32 -1.38 -12.86
CA PHE A 290 -5.97 -0.81 -12.78
C PHE A 290 -5.33 -0.96 -11.39
N ASN A 291 -6.05 -0.57 -10.34
CA ASN A 291 -5.68 -0.76 -8.93
C ASN A 291 -5.41 -2.24 -8.58
N GLY A 292 -6.22 -3.17 -9.08
CA GLY A 292 -6.15 -4.60 -8.74
C GLY A 292 -5.20 -5.43 -9.61
N PHE A 293 -4.71 -4.91 -10.73
CA PHE A 293 -3.90 -5.63 -11.70
C PHE A 293 -2.56 -4.93 -11.97
N SER A 294 -2.43 -4.09 -13.00
CA SER A 294 -1.12 -3.54 -13.39
C SER A 294 -0.47 -2.71 -12.28
N TRP A 295 -1.25 -1.93 -11.51
CA TRP A 295 -0.72 -1.17 -10.39
C TRP A 295 -0.23 -2.05 -9.24
N GLN A 296 -0.99 -3.09 -8.86
CA GLN A 296 -0.55 -4.05 -7.84
C GLN A 296 0.73 -4.80 -8.26
N ARG A 297 0.90 -5.09 -9.57
CA ARG A 297 2.14 -5.70 -10.10
C ARG A 297 3.33 -4.75 -9.93
N ILE A 298 3.17 -3.45 -10.22
CA ILE A 298 4.18 -2.41 -9.95
C ILE A 298 4.51 -2.36 -8.45
N GLU A 299 3.52 -2.18 -7.57
CA GLU A 299 3.75 -2.10 -6.11
C GLU A 299 4.52 -3.32 -5.57
N THR A 300 4.21 -4.51 -6.09
CA THR A 300 4.83 -5.77 -5.66
C THR A 300 6.26 -5.90 -6.20
N GLY A 301 6.45 -5.65 -7.51
CA GLY A 301 7.75 -5.77 -8.17
C GLY A 301 8.80 -4.80 -7.63
N VAL A 302 8.40 -3.55 -7.33
CA VAL A 302 9.30 -2.56 -6.72
C VAL A 302 9.82 -3.02 -5.37
N LYS A 303 8.97 -3.60 -4.50
CA LYS A 303 9.42 -4.09 -3.19
C LYS A 303 10.36 -5.29 -3.29
N ALA A 304 10.07 -6.22 -4.18
CA ALA A 304 10.96 -7.36 -4.45
C ALA A 304 12.34 -6.89 -4.98
N TYR A 305 12.37 -5.92 -5.89
CA TYR A 305 13.61 -5.34 -6.41
C TYR A 305 14.41 -4.59 -5.33
N VAL A 306 13.75 -3.78 -4.50
CA VAL A 306 14.39 -3.08 -3.37
C VAL A 306 15.02 -4.06 -2.38
N ALA A 307 14.31 -5.13 -2.02
CA ALA A 307 14.82 -6.14 -1.08
C ALA A 307 15.96 -6.98 -1.66
N ALA A 308 15.88 -7.35 -2.95
CA ALA A 308 16.90 -8.14 -3.62
C ALA A 308 18.25 -7.42 -3.82
N ASN A 309 18.29 -6.09 -3.68
CA ASN A 309 19.48 -5.25 -3.97
C ASN A 309 19.89 -4.33 -2.79
N ASP A 310 19.39 -4.57 -1.57
CA ASP A 310 19.65 -3.75 -0.35
C ASP A 310 19.38 -2.22 -0.52
N LEU A 311 18.43 -1.84 -1.39
CA LEU A 311 18.21 -0.44 -1.75
C LEU A 311 17.45 0.35 -0.67
N ARG A 312 17.72 1.65 -0.57
CA ARG A 312 17.08 2.58 0.39
C ARG A 312 16.51 3.80 -0.34
N LEU A 313 15.41 3.59 -1.04
CA LEU A 313 14.85 4.54 -1.99
C LEU A 313 13.95 5.58 -1.34
N THR A 314 14.06 6.85 -1.76
CA THR A 314 12.95 7.80 -1.64
C THR A 314 11.92 7.49 -2.73
N VAL A 315 10.65 7.42 -2.33
CA VAL A 315 9.53 7.13 -3.23
C VAL A 315 8.55 8.28 -3.21
N TYR A 316 8.21 8.78 -4.39
CA TYR A 316 7.06 9.65 -4.62
C TYR A 316 5.99 8.87 -5.39
N THR A 317 4.89 8.51 -4.75
CA THR A 317 3.71 7.98 -5.47
C THR A 317 2.66 9.07 -5.57
N GLY A 318 2.17 9.36 -6.77
CA GLY A 318 1.29 10.51 -6.99
C GLY A 318 0.35 10.37 -8.19
N THR A 319 -0.28 11.49 -8.52
CA THR A 319 -1.32 11.57 -9.57
C THR A 319 -1.09 12.79 -10.47
N TYR A 320 -1.48 12.71 -11.75
CA TYR A 320 -1.34 13.82 -12.70
C TYR A 320 -2.52 13.89 -13.69
N GLY A 321 -2.81 15.11 -14.14
CA GLY A 321 -3.97 15.43 -14.99
C GLY A 321 -5.32 15.17 -14.32
N VAL A 322 -6.40 15.32 -15.10
CA VAL A 322 -7.76 14.87 -14.75
C VAL A 322 -8.23 13.98 -15.89
N LEU A 323 -8.80 12.82 -15.54
CA LEU A 323 -9.37 11.88 -16.51
C LEU A 323 -10.51 12.55 -17.27
N LYS A 324 -10.49 12.43 -18.60
CA LYS A 324 -11.60 12.82 -19.47
C LYS A 324 -12.28 11.58 -20.03
N LEU A 325 -13.60 11.60 -20.08
CA LEU A 325 -14.41 10.58 -20.76
C LEU A 325 -15.38 11.28 -21.70
N LEU A 326 -15.55 10.75 -22.92
CA LEU A 326 -16.44 11.35 -23.90
C LEU A 326 -17.90 11.23 -23.44
N ASP A 327 -18.69 12.29 -23.60
CA ASP A 327 -20.12 12.33 -23.26
C ASP A 327 -21.01 11.70 -24.35
N GLY A 328 -22.26 12.18 -24.50
CA GLY A 328 -23.19 11.74 -25.53
C GLY A 328 -22.99 12.39 -26.90
N ASN A 329 -22.28 13.53 -26.98
CA ASN A 329 -21.94 14.22 -28.23
C ASN A 329 -20.59 13.75 -28.79
N GLY A 330 -19.71 13.27 -27.90
CA GLY A 330 -18.31 12.96 -28.18
C GLY A 330 -17.34 13.95 -27.53
N ASP A 331 -17.82 14.90 -26.73
CA ASP A 331 -16.97 15.90 -26.07
C ASP A 331 -16.36 15.32 -24.78
N GLY A 332 -15.06 15.57 -24.57
CA GLY A 332 -14.29 14.99 -23.46
C GLY A 332 -14.47 15.73 -22.13
N GLN A 333 -15.33 15.22 -21.25
CA GLN A 333 -15.66 15.83 -19.95
C GLN A 333 -14.75 15.35 -18.82
N GLU A 334 -14.29 16.27 -17.96
CA GLU A 334 -13.44 15.97 -16.80
C GLU A 334 -14.20 15.27 -15.67
N ILE A 335 -13.61 14.21 -15.12
CA ILE A 335 -14.26 13.31 -14.17
C ILE A 335 -13.89 13.61 -12.72
N PHE A 336 -14.92 13.80 -11.90
CA PHE A 336 -14.85 14.07 -10.46
C PHE A 336 -15.76 13.11 -9.70
N LEU A 337 -15.42 12.76 -8.46
CA LEU A 337 -16.33 11.99 -7.60
C LEU A 337 -17.41 12.86 -6.94
N ASP A 338 -17.17 14.16 -6.82
CA ASP A 338 -18.09 15.16 -6.28
C ASP A 338 -18.22 16.33 -7.25
N TYR A 339 -19.40 16.55 -7.83
CA TYR A 339 -19.63 17.53 -8.90
C TYR A 339 -20.99 18.23 -8.78
N ASP A 340 -20.98 19.55 -8.72
CA ASP A 340 -22.14 20.43 -8.80
C ASP A 340 -21.82 21.63 -9.70
N ALA A 341 -22.54 21.76 -10.82
CA ALA A 341 -22.33 22.83 -11.80
C ALA A 341 -22.65 24.24 -11.27
N ASN A 342 -23.26 24.37 -10.09
CA ASN A 342 -23.61 25.65 -9.46
C ASN A 342 -22.59 26.10 -8.40
N ARG A 343 -21.48 25.38 -8.24
CA ARG A 343 -20.47 25.58 -7.20
C ARG A 343 -19.13 25.98 -7.79
N GLU A 344 -18.33 26.73 -7.04
CA GLU A 344 -16.95 27.05 -7.38
C GLU A 344 -15.93 26.37 -6.43
N PRO A 345 -15.02 25.51 -6.93
CA PRO A 345 -15.06 24.85 -8.23
C PRO A 345 -16.22 23.84 -8.31
N ALA A 346 -16.70 23.58 -9.52
CA ALA A 346 -17.81 22.66 -9.75
C ALA A 346 -17.44 21.23 -9.36
N GLY A 347 -16.29 20.75 -9.86
CA GLY A 347 -15.71 19.46 -9.52
C GLY A 347 -14.77 19.52 -8.31
N LYS A 348 -14.83 18.48 -7.47
CA LYS A 348 -13.88 18.17 -6.39
C LYS A 348 -13.62 16.67 -6.32
N VAL A 349 -12.48 16.27 -5.75
CA VAL A 349 -12.00 14.88 -5.78
C VAL A 349 -11.93 14.36 -7.22
N PRO A 350 -11.09 14.99 -8.09
CA PRO A 350 -10.91 14.54 -9.47
C PRO A 350 -10.40 13.09 -9.54
N ALA A 351 -10.89 12.34 -10.52
CA ALA A 351 -10.21 11.14 -10.98
C ALA A 351 -9.02 11.60 -11.84
N PRO A 352 -7.76 11.27 -11.49
CA PRO A 352 -6.61 11.71 -12.27
C PRO A 352 -6.50 10.93 -13.58
N ALA A 353 -5.81 11.50 -14.57
CA ALA A 353 -5.52 10.82 -15.83
C ALA A 353 -4.43 9.75 -15.66
N LEU A 354 -3.39 10.07 -14.89
CA LEU A 354 -2.24 9.20 -14.61
C LEU A 354 -2.04 8.99 -13.11
N PHE A 355 -1.60 7.79 -12.74
CA PHE A 355 -0.89 7.53 -11.49
C PHE A 355 0.60 7.32 -11.82
N TYR A 356 1.48 7.72 -10.91
CA TYR A 356 2.93 7.54 -11.08
C TYR A 356 3.61 7.15 -9.77
N LYS A 357 4.76 6.48 -9.88
CA LYS A 357 5.63 6.09 -8.78
C LYS A 357 7.08 6.37 -9.18
N VAL A 358 7.61 7.52 -8.76
CA VAL A 358 9.04 7.83 -8.89
C VAL A 358 9.81 7.12 -7.79
N LEU A 359 10.91 6.49 -8.19
CA LEU A 359 11.89 5.82 -7.35
C LEU A 359 13.19 6.61 -7.45
N LEU A 360 13.77 7.01 -6.33
CA LEU A 360 15.03 7.74 -6.24
C LEU A 360 16.01 6.98 -5.35
N ASP A 361 17.13 6.56 -5.92
CA ASP A 361 18.32 6.12 -5.21
C ASP A 361 19.30 7.30 -5.09
N GLU A 362 19.20 7.99 -3.95
CA GLU A 362 20.02 9.17 -3.63
C GLU A 362 21.51 8.81 -3.42
N ALA A 363 21.83 7.55 -3.15
CA ALA A 363 23.20 7.10 -2.92
C ALA A 363 23.94 6.78 -4.24
N ASN A 364 23.22 6.22 -5.22
CA ASN A 364 23.76 5.86 -6.54
C ASN A 364 23.44 6.88 -7.66
N ASP A 365 22.82 8.02 -7.31
CA ASP A 365 22.33 9.05 -8.23
C ASP A 365 21.48 8.47 -9.38
N ALA A 366 20.58 7.56 -9.03
CA ALA A 366 19.78 6.79 -9.97
C ALA A 366 18.28 6.91 -9.69
N GLY A 367 17.45 6.73 -10.71
CA GLY A 367 16.00 6.75 -10.52
C GLY A 367 15.20 6.19 -11.69
N LEU A 368 13.89 6.05 -11.47
CA LEU A 368 12.93 5.60 -12.48
C LEU A 368 11.54 6.14 -12.12
N ALA A 369 10.81 6.67 -13.10
CA ALA A 369 9.40 6.97 -12.93
C ALA A 369 8.54 5.90 -13.61
N LEU A 370 7.81 5.11 -12.82
CA LEU A 370 6.83 4.15 -13.33
C LEU A 370 5.47 4.86 -13.45
N VAL A 371 4.82 4.79 -14.61
CA VAL A 371 3.58 5.52 -14.88
C VAL A 371 2.48 4.55 -15.32
N GLY A 372 1.24 4.82 -14.91
CA GLY A 372 0.08 4.01 -15.26
C GLY A 372 -1.17 4.83 -15.56
N VAL A 373 -1.87 4.44 -16.62
CA VAL A 373 -2.99 5.18 -17.18
C VAL A 373 -4.31 4.77 -16.52
N ASN A 374 -5.01 5.76 -15.97
CA ASN A 374 -6.25 5.57 -15.24
C ASN A 374 -7.48 5.64 -16.17
N ASN A 375 -7.41 4.99 -17.35
CA ASN A 375 -8.51 4.93 -18.31
C ASN A 375 -8.61 3.55 -18.98
N PRO A 376 -9.48 2.64 -18.50
CA PRO A 376 -9.71 1.34 -19.11
C PRO A 376 -10.62 1.39 -20.36
N HIS A 377 -11.02 2.59 -20.80
CA HIS A 377 -11.85 2.82 -21.97
C HIS A 377 -11.09 3.47 -23.15
N ALA A 378 -9.81 3.81 -22.96
CA ALA A 378 -9.01 4.47 -23.98
C ALA A 378 -8.70 3.57 -25.19
N THR A 379 -8.52 4.15 -26.37
CA THR A 379 -7.93 3.46 -27.53
C THR A 379 -6.39 3.49 -27.46
N PRO A 380 -5.66 2.61 -28.17
CA PRO A 380 -4.20 2.68 -28.26
C PRO A 380 -3.69 4.03 -28.81
N GLU A 381 -4.46 4.67 -29.68
CA GLU A 381 -4.16 5.99 -30.25
C GLU A 381 -4.31 7.10 -29.20
N GLU A 382 -5.39 7.08 -28.41
CA GLU A 382 -5.58 7.99 -27.27
C GLU A 382 -4.47 7.81 -26.23
N ILE A 383 -4.11 6.57 -25.89
CA ILE A 383 -2.96 6.27 -25.00
C ILE A 383 -1.69 6.96 -25.48
N ALA A 384 -1.36 6.82 -26.77
CA ALA A 384 -0.14 7.37 -27.35
C ALA A 384 -0.16 8.90 -27.51
N ALA A 385 -1.34 9.51 -27.69
CA ALA A 385 -1.49 10.95 -27.88
C ALA A 385 -1.60 11.74 -26.56
N ASP A 386 -2.42 11.26 -25.62
CA ASP A 386 -2.85 12.05 -24.45
C ASP A 386 -2.22 11.57 -23.13
N TYR A 387 -1.70 10.34 -23.05
CA TYR A 387 -1.32 9.70 -21.79
C TYR A 387 0.16 9.30 -21.68
N VAL A 388 0.94 9.29 -22.76
CA VAL A 388 2.39 9.02 -22.76
C VAL A 388 3.15 10.36 -22.69
N VAL A 389 3.67 10.70 -21.50
CA VAL A 389 4.24 12.04 -21.21
C VAL A 389 5.77 12.13 -21.33
N CYS A 390 6.42 11.07 -21.81
CA CYS A 390 7.88 10.94 -21.87
C CYS A 390 8.27 9.93 -22.96
N LYS A 391 9.57 9.76 -23.19
CA LYS A 391 10.07 8.60 -23.92
C LYS A 391 9.94 7.34 -23.06
N ASP A 392 9.21 6.32 -23.52
CA ASP A 392 9.13 5.04 -22.81
C ASP A 392 10.51 4.36 -22.76
N VAL A 393 10.99 4.08 -21.55
CA VAL A 393 12.25 3.36 -21.27
C VAL A 393 12.01 1.97 -20.67
N SER A 394 10.77 1.48 -20.66
CA SER A 394 10.39 0.19 -20.05
C SER A 394 11.17 -1.03 -20.56
N ASP A 395 11.69 -1.00 -21.80
CA ASP A 395 12.51 -2.10 -22.36
C ASP A 395 13.85 -2.27 -21.61
N ALA A 396 14.29 -1.25 -20.87
CA ALA A 396 15.42 -1.36 -19.95
C ALA A 396 15.03 -2.00 -18.61
N VAL A 397 13.79 -1.84 -18.14
CA VAL A 397 13.30 -2.26 -16.80
C VAL A 397 13.12 -3.78 -16.72
N ARG A 398 14.22 -4.52 -16.60
CA ARG A 398 14.25 -5.99 -16.71
C ARG A 398 13.83 -6.72 -15.42
N TRP A 399 13.92 -6.05 -14.27
CA TRP A 399 13.50 -6.62 -12.99
C TRP A 399 11.98 -6.69 -12.82
N LEU A 400 11.21 -5.88 -13.55
CA LEU A 400 9.75 -5.79 -13.39
C LEU A 400 9.00 -6.75 -14.33
N ARG A 401 8.29 -7.72 -13.75
CA ARG A 401 7.40 -8.63 -14.49
C ARG A 401 5.99 -8.05 -14.58
N TRP A 402 5.73 -7.35 -15.68
CA TRP A 402 4.49 -6.63 -15.99
C TRP A 402 3.96 -6.95 -17.38
N ASP A 403 2.68 -6.64 -17.59
CA ASP A 403 2.05 -6.56 -18.90
C ASP A 403 1.72 -5.08 -19.13
N ARG A 404 2.49 -4.43 -20.02
CA ARG A 404 2.41 -2.98 -20.24
C ARG A 404 1.17 -2.57 -21.02
N ASN A 405 0.72 -3.42 -21.93
CA ASN A 405 -0.19 -3.03 -23.01
C ASN A 405 -1.67 -3.32 -22.71
N SER A 406 -1.98 -3.93 -21.55
CA SER A 406 -3.36 -4.23 -21.14
C SER A 406 -4.08 -2.97 -20.65
N ILE A 407 -4.69 -2.22 -21.58
CA ILE A 407 -5.49 -1.01 -21.27
C ILE A 407 -6.62 -1.33 -20.27
N GLU A 408 -7.31 -2.47 -20.43
CA GLU A 408 -8.44 -2.86 -19.56
C GLU A 408 -8.00 -3.10 -18.09
N ASP A 409 -6.73 -3.49 -17.88
CA ASP A 409 -6.09 -3.66 -16.56
C ASP A 409 -5.18 -2.49 -16.16
N GLY A 410 -5.25 -1.38 -16.92
CA GLY A 410 -4.37 -0.22 -16.82
C GLY A 410 -3.08 -0.39 -17.62
N TYR A 411 -2.94 0.40 -18.69
CA TYR A 411 -1.71 0.53 -19.46
C TYR A 411 -0.60 1.14 -18.58
N VAL A 412 0.62 0.60 -18.64
CA VAL A 412 1.76 1.04 -17.80
C VAL A 412 3.06 1.11 -18.58
N TYR A 413 3.89 2.10 -18.26
CA TYR A 413 5.16 2.39 -18.92
C TYR A 413 6.18 3.00 -17.93
N ALA A 414 7.38 3.35 -18.40
CA ALA A 414 8.43 3.96 -17.58
C ALA A 414 9.05 5.18 -18.28
N CYS A 415 9.46 6.16 -17.49
CA CYS A 415 10.19 7.34 -17.93
C CYS A 415 11.54 7.45 -17.21
N ASP A 416 12.45 8.20 -17.83
CA ASP A 416 13.45 8.94 -17.07
C ASP A 416 12.77 9.90 -16.06
N VAL A 417 13.40 10.11 -14.90
CA VAL A 417 12.85 10.96 -13.84
C VAL A 417 12.82 12.42 -14.25
N ASN A 418 13.81 12.89 -14.99
CA ASN A 418 13.94 14.29 -15.39
C ASN A 418 12.94 14.64 -16.49
N GLU A 419 12.79 13.78 -17.51
CA GLU A 419 11.73 13.90 -18.52
C GLU A 419 10.33 13.94 -17.87
N PHE A 420 10.05 13.01 -16.96
CA PHE A 420 8.76 12.96 -16.26
C PHE A 420 8.49 14.18 -15.37
N ASN A 421 9.51 14.66 -14.65
CA ASN A 421 9.38 15.82 -13.79
C ASN A 421 9.31 17.15 -14.57
N ALA A 422 9.85 17.21 -15.79
CA ALA A 422 9.70 18.38 -16.66
C ALA A 422 8.23 18.61 -17.10
N VAL A 423 7.43 17.54 -17.19
CA VAL A 423 5.99 17.64 -17.51
C VAL A 423 5.11 17.82 -16.26
N THR A 424 5.49 17.19 -15.14
CA THR A 424 4.66 17.20 -13.92
C THR A 424 4.99 18.30 -12.92
N GLY A 425 6.25 18.74 -12.83
CA GLY A 425 6.74 19.74 -11.88
C GLY A 425 6.62 19.35 -10.40
N HIS A 426 6.18 18.13 -10.09
CA HIS A 426 5.79 17.72 -8.75
C HIS A 426 6.97 17.53 -7.79
N LEU A 427 8.15 17.17 -8.29
CA LEU A 427 9.33 16.90 -7.47
C LEU A 427 10.29 18.10 -7.49
N VAL A 428 10.69 18.56 -6.31
CA VAL A 428 11.86 19.43 -6.16
C VAL A 428 13.10 18.54 -6.15
N LEU A 429 13.90 18.61 -7.21
CA LEU A 429 15.17 17.89 -7.35
C LEU A 429 16.32 18.89 -7.18
N GLU A 430 17.26 18.65 -6.27
CA GLU A 430 18.42 19.53 -6.04
C GLU A 430 19.38 19.54 -7.24
N ARG A 431 19.44 18.43 -7.97
CA ARG A 431 20.14 18.24 -9.25
C ARG A 431 19.35 17.26 -10.12
N PRO A 432 19.54 17.25 -11.45
CA PRO A 432 19.05 16.17 -12.31
C PRO A 432 19.58 14.81 -11.84
N VAL A 433 18.77 13.77 -11.99
CA VAL A 433 19.16 12.38 -11.69
C VAL A 433 19.98 11.85 -12.87
N SER A 434 21.21 11.41 -12.64
CA SER A 434 22.13 11.04 -13.73
C SER A 434 21.87 9.66 -14.34
N ASN A 435 21.39 8.70 -13.55
CA ASN A 435 21.30 7.29 -13.93
C ASN A 435 19.87 6.74 -13.91
N LEU A 436 19.61 5.72 -14.73
CA LEU A 436 18.33 5.00 -14.75
C LEU A 436 18.38 3.76 -13.83
N LEU A 437 17.33 3.52 -13.04
CA LEU A 437 17.25 2.42 -12.06
C LEU A 437 16.59 1.16 -12.68
N VAL A 438 17.39 0.35 -13.39
CA VAL A 438 16.94 -0.72 -14.31
C VAL A 438 17.65 -2.07 -14.19
#